data_AF-A0AAD4WR48-F1
#
_entry.id   AF-A0AAD4WR48-F1
#
_cell.length_a   1.000
_cell.length_b   1.000
_cell.length_c   1.000
_cell.angle_alpha   90.00
_cell.angle_beta   90.00
_cell.angle_gamma   90.00
#
_symmetry.space_group_name_H-M   'P 1'
#
loop_
_entity.id
_entity.type
_entity.pdbx_description
1 polymer ?
#
loop_
_entity_poly.entity_id
_entity_poly.type
_entity_poly.pdbx_seq_one_letter_code
_entity_poly.pdbx_strand_id
1 'polypeptide(L)'
;MLAEDDHELEANSDRMSELKAFDATKAGVKGLLYTDLTKIPSIFYSSSRPSFDEKKLQSDDQGLKYREFRKYRCVPIIDLRGIQNDAVSRARVVEKVRHASEKWGFFQDSEVKKEFYSRFSGVPNNS
;
A
#
# COMPACT_ATOMS: atom_id res chain seq x y z
N MET A 1 37.95 -10.17 -23.73
CA MET A 1 36.58 -10.46 -24.23
C MET A 1 35.64 -9.72 -23.29
N LEU A 2 35.11 -8.58 -23.74
CA LEU A 2 34.09 -7.81 -23.04
C LEU A 2 32.81 -8.00 -23.85
N ALA A 3 31.83 -8.72 -23.29
CA ALA A 3 30.50 -8.88 -23.85
C ALA A 3 29.50 -8.80 -22.69
N GLU A 4 29.46 -7.63 -22.08
CA GLU A 4 28.38 -7.18 -21.20
C GLU A 4 28.04 -5.75 -21.66
N ASP A 5 26.75 -5.41 -21.72
CA ASP A 5 26.17 -4.05 -21.87
C ASP A 5 25.45 -3.61 -23.16
N ASP A 6 25.12 -4.48 -24.12
CA ASP A 6 24.27 -4.05 -25.26
C ASP A 6 22.76 -4.20 -24.99
N HIS A 7 22.36 -5.13 -24.13
CA HIS A 7 20.93 -5.48 -23.94
C HIS A 7 20.18 -4.55 -22.96
N GLU A 8 20.90 -3.86 -22.08
CA GLU A 8 20.31 -2.98 -21.04
C GLU A 8 20.06 -1.55 -21.57
N LEU A 9 20.85 -1.11 -22.55
CA LEU A 9 20.71 0.20 -23.21
C LEU A 9 19.47 0.24 -24.12
N GLU A 10 19.21 -0.82 -24.89
CA GLU A 10 18.04 -0.94 -25.77
C GLU A 10 16.72 -1.01 -24.98
N ALA A 11 16.68 -1.82 -23.92
CA ALA A 11 15.50 -1.93 -23.06
C ALA A 11 15.15 -0.60 -22.36
N ASN A 12 16.14 0.23 -22.04
CA ASN A 12 15.92 1.54 -21.45
C ASN A 12 15.45 2.57 -22.48
N SER A 13 15.98 2.50 -23.72
CA SER A 13 15.54 3.32 -24.85
C SER A 13 14.08 3.06 -25.22
N ASP A 14 13.68 1.79 -25.31
CA ASP A 14 12.31 1.37 -25.61
C ASP A 14 11.32 1.87 -24.56
N ARG A 15 11.64 1.71 -23.27
CA ARG A 15 10.81 2.23 -22.17
C ARG A 15 10.66 3.74 -22.21
N MET A 16 11.73 4.47 -22.54
CA MET A 16 11.68 5.93 -22.62
C MET A 16 10.79 6.40 -23.77
N SER A 17 10.79 5.70 -24.91
CA SER A 17 9.91 5.98 -26.04
C SER A 17 8.45 5.71 -25.73
N GLU A 18 8.14 4.58 -25.09
CA GLU A 18 6.80 4.20 -24.65
C GLU A 18 6.26 5.20 -23.60
N LEU A 19 7.11 5.68 -22.69
CA LEU A 19 6.73 6.69 -21.70
C LEU A 19 6.35 8.02 -22.35
N LYS A 20 7.10 8.45 -23.38
CA LYS A 20 6.79 9.65 -24.14
C LYS A 20 5.47 9.52 -24.89
N ALA A 21 5.24 8.37 -25.55
CA ALA A 21 3.99 8.10 -26.26
C ALA A 21 2.81 8.09 -25.28
N PHE A 22 2.97 7.49 -24.10
CA PHE A 22 1.96 7.49 -23.04
C PHE A 22 1.66 8.90 -22.52
N ASP A 23 2.68 9.69 -22.19
CA ASP A 23 2.47 11.08 -21.71
C ASP A 23 1.83 11.98 -22.78
N ALA A 24 2.13 11.74 -24.07
CA ALA A 24 1.51 12.45 -25.18
C ALA A 24 -0.01 12.22 -25.27
N THR A 25 -0.53 11.10 -24.76
CA THR A 25 -1.99 10.86 -24.70
C THR A 25 -2.73 11.82 -23.76
N LYS A 26 -2.03 12.38 -22.76
CA LYS A 26 -2.57 13.22 -21.69
C LYS A 26 -3.75 12.60 -20.92
N ALA A 27 -4.01 11.30 -21.09
CA ALA A 27 -5.13 10.59 -20.46
C ALA A 27 -4.82 10.20 -18.99
N GLY A 28 -3.54 10.25 -18.60
CA GLY A 28 -3.06 9.78 -17.30
C GLY A 28 -3.27 8.28 -17.08
N VAL A 29 -2.92 7.78 -15.89
CA VAL A 29 -3.02 6.33 -15.58
C VAL A 29 -4.47 5.86 -15.53
N LYS A 30 -5.43 6.74 -15.20
CA LYS A 30 -6.87 6.43 -15.25
C LYS A 30 -7.33 6.12 -16.68
N GLY A 31 -6.68 6.71 -17.69
CA GLY A 31 -6.95 6.44 -19.10
C GLY A 31 -6.77 4.98 -19.50
N LEU A 32 -5.93 4.21 -18.78
CA LEU A 32 -5.71 2.78 -19.02
C LEU A 32 -6.97 1.93 -18.78
N LEU A 33 -7.92 2.42 -17.99
CA LEU A 33 -9.17 1.70 -17.69
C LEU A 33 -10.22 1.87 -18.79
N TYR A 34 -10.09 2.92 -19.60
CA TYR A 34 -11.05 3.28 -20.64
C TYR A 34 -10.60 2.84 -22.04
N THR A 35 -9.42 2.25 -22.14
CA THR A 35 -8.87 1.67 -23.36
C THR A 35 -8.98 0.15 -23.29
N ASP A 36 -9.28 -0.51 -24.42
CA ASP A 36 -9.36 -1.97 -24.52
C ASP A 36 -7.97 -2.62 -24.48
N LEU A 37 -7.19 -2.33 -23.45
CA LEU A 37 -5.84 -2.85 -23.27
C LEU A 37 -5.90 -4.27 -22.72
N THR A 38 -5.38 -5.23 -23.50
CA THR A 38 -5.23 -6.63 -23.07
C THR A 38 -3.96 -6.86 -22.25
N LYS A 39 -3.02 -5.89 -22.23
CA LYS A 39 -1.73 -5.96 -21.54
C LYS A 39 -1.37 -4.60 -20.94
N ILE A 40 -0.69 -4.62 -19.79
CA ILE A 40 -0.18 -3.42 -19.12
C ILE A 40 1.08 -2.92 -19.87
N PRO A 41 1.20 -1.62 -20.18
CA PRO A 41 2.39 -1.04 -20.80
C PRO A 41 3.67 -1.31 -19.98
N SER A 42 4.78 -1.60 -20.66
CA SER A 42 6.00 -2.10 -20.00
C SER A 42 6.67 -1.07 -19.08
N ILE A 43 6.41 0.22 -19.34
CA ILE A 43 6.80 1.34 -18.48
C ILE A 43 6.31 1.22 -17.03
N PHE A 44 5.19 0.51 -16.77
CA PHE A 44 4.66 0.28 -15.43
C PHE A 44 5.26 -0.94 -14.73
N TYR A 45 6.11 -1.71 -15.41
CA TYR A 45 6.83 -2.81 -14.77
C TYR A 45 7.93 -2.24 -13.87
N SER A 46 7.91 -2.65 -12.60
CA SER A 46 8.93 -2.29 -11.63
C SER A 46 10.23 -3.01 -11.97
N SER A 47 11.27 -2.26 -12.35
CA SER A 47 12.57 -2.80 -12.77
C SER A 47 13.31 -3.48 -11.62
N SER A 48 13.04 -3.05 -10.39
CA SER A 48 13.35 -3.83 -9.20
C SER A 48 12.08 -4.55 -8.80
N ARG A 49 12.08 -5.88 -8.85
CA ARG A 49 11.19 -6.59 -7.92
C ARG A 49 11.52 -6.03 -6.54
N PRO A 50 10.58 -5.43 -5.78
CA PRO A 50 10.81 -5.35 -4.36
C PRO A 50 11.16 -6.78 -3.94
N SER A 51 12.14 -6.96 -3.05
CA SER A 51 12.47 -8.25 -2.46
C SER A 51 11.29 -8.74 -1.60
N PHE A 52 10.15 -8.92 -2.24
CA PHE A 52 9.00 -9.58 -1.68
C PHE A 52 9.38 -11.05 -1.76
N ASP A 53 9.97 -11.55 -0.69
CA ASP A 53 10.23 -12.97 -0.48
C ASP A 53 8.90 -13.72 -0.59
N GLU A 54 8.49 -14.06 -1.82
CA GLU A 54 7.36 -14.96 -2.08
C GLU A 54 7.56 -16.30 -1.34
N LYS A 55 8.82 -16.68 -1.10
CA LYS A 55 9.22 -17.84 -0.29
C LYS A 55 8.75 -17.79 1.17
N LYS A 56 8.39 -16.62 1.73
CA LYS A 56 7.84 -16.54 3.10
C LYS A 56 6.35 -16.87 3.18
N LEU A 57 5.63 -16.93 2.05
CA LEU A 57 4.21 -17.26 2.01
C LEU A 57 3.93 -18.75 1.73
N GLN A 58 4.94 -19.51 1.29
CA GLN A 58 4.81 -20.93 0.93
C GLN A 58 5.19 -21.91 2.04
N SER A 59 5.36 -21.47 3.29
CA SER A 59 5.53 -22.44 4.38
C SER A 59 4.17 -22.93 4.86
N ASP A 60 3.88 -24.20 4.59
CA ASP A 60 2.66 -24.95 4.87
C ASP A 60 2.27 -25.11 6.36
N ASP A 61 2.80 -24.27 7.25
CA ASP A 61 2.36 -24.15 8.64
C ASP A 61 1.40 -22.95 8.78
N GLN A 62 0.26 -23.04 8.11
CA GLN A 62 -0.73 -21.95 7.96
C GLN A 62 -1.41 -21.55 9.29
N GLY A 63 -1.25 -22.32 10.37
CA GLY A 63 -1.93 -22.06 11.65
C GLY A 63 -1.13 -21.18 12.61
N LEU A 64 0.14 -21.52 12.84
CA LEU A 64 0.97 -20.87 13.88
C LEU A 64 1.72 -19.65 13.33
N LYS A 65 2.27 -19.75 12.11
CA LYS A 65 2.88 -18.60 11.42
C LYS A 65 1.87 -17.49 11.15
N TYR A 66 0.62 -17.79 10.81
CA TYR A 66 -0.37 -16.75 10.53
C TYR A 66 -0.72 -15.91 11.78
N ARG A 67 -0.71 -16.52 12.98
CA ARG A 67 -0.92 -15.80 14.25
C ARG A 67 0.28 -14.94 14.64
N GLU A 68 1.49 -15.48 14.53
CA GLU A 68 2.74 -14.73 14.74
C GLU A 68 2.88 -13.59 13.71
N PHE A 69 2.63 -13.84 12.43
CA PHE A 69 2.66 -12.79 11.39
C PHE A 69 1.57 -11.72 11.55
N ARG A 70 0.37 -12.05 12.10
CA ARG A 70 -0.64 -11.04 12.43
C ARG A 70 -0.21 -10.13 13.58
N LYS A 71 0.52 -10.67 14.57
CA LYS A 71 1.04 -9.91 15.71
C LYS A 71 1.99 -8.78 15.29
N TYR A 72 2.71 -8.97 14.18
CA TYR A 72 3.63 -7.99 13.61
C TYR A 72 3.10 -7.24 12.37
N ARG A 73 1.85 -7.48 11.93
CA ARG A 73 1.27 -6.79 10.75
C ARG A 73 -0.04 -6.05 10.99
N CYS A 74 -0.61 -6.09 12.20
CA CYS A 74 -1.79 -5.26 12.48
C CYS A 74 -1.33 -3.85 12.85
N VAL A 75 -1.36 -2.95 11.87
CA VAL A 75 -1.20 -1.51 12.08
C VAL A 75 -2.06 -1.08 13.28
N PRO A 76 -1.50 -0.37 14.28
CA PRO A 76 -2.26 0.03 15.46
C PRO A 76 -3.52 0.79 15.06
N ILE A 77 -4.66 0.41 15.64
CA ILE A 77 -5.91 1.18 15.52
C ILE A 77 -6.09 1.90 16.85
N ILE A 78 -6.16 3.23 16.81
CA ILE A 78 -6.31 4.09 17.98
C ILE A 78 -7.66 4.79 17.89
N ASP A 79 -8.40 4.74 18.98
CA ASP A 79 -9.63 5.50 19.16
C ASP A 79 -9.29 6.88 19.74
N LEU A 80 -9.49 7.93 18.95
CA LEU A 80 -9.23 9.31 19.35
C LEU A 80 -10.45 9.96 20.02
N ARG A 81 -11.57 9.24 20.21
CA ARG A 81 -12.75 9.77 20.88
C ARG A 81 -12.44 10.11 22.34
N GLY A 82 -13.08 11.16 22.83
CA GLY A 82 -13.00 11.57 24.23
C GLY A 82 -11.70 12.23 24.63
N ILE A 83 -10.79 12.55 23.69
CA ILE A 83 -9.61 13.39 23.98
C ILE A 83 -9.98 14.79 24.50
N GLN A 84 -11.21 15.25 24.21
CA GLN A 84 -11.74 16.52 24.68
C GLN A 84 -12.52 16.38 26.00
N ASN A 85 -12.79 15.17 26.48
CA ASN A 85 -13.65 14.96 27.64
C ASN A 85 -12.93 15.33 28.93
N ASP A 86 -11.71 14.83 29.13
CA ASP A 86 -10.91 15.08 30.33
C ASP A 86 -9.42 14.83 30.10
N ALA A 87 -8.59 15.36 31.01
CA ALA A 87 -7.13 15.28 30.92
C ALA A 87 -6.60 13.84 31.02
N VAL A 88 -7.26 12.95 31.75
CA VAL A 88 -6.85 11.55 31.93
C VAL A 88 -7.11 10.76 30.65
N SER A 89 -8.29 10.92 30.04
CA SER A 89 -8.63 10.32 28.75
C SER A 89 -7.68 10.79 27.65
N ARG A 90 -7.37 12.09 27.59
CA ARG A 90 -6.39 12.65 26.66
C ARG A 90 -5.01 12.05 26.84
N ALA A 91 -4.50 11.97 28.07
CA ALA A 91 -3.18 11.41 28.35
C ALA A 91 -3.07 9.95 27.90
N ARG A 92 -4.12 9.14 28.12
CA ARG A 92 -4.17 7.74 27.66
C ARG A 92 -4.11 7.61 26.14
N VAL A 93 -4.79 8.49 25.41
CA VAL A 93 -4.76 8.48 23.94
C VAL A 93 -3.39 8.94 23.42
N VAL A 94 -2.84 10.01 23.98
CA VAL A 94 -1.49 10.52 23.63
C VAL A 94 -0.43 9.45 23.81
N GLU A 95 -0.49 8.68 24.90
CA GLU A 95 0.46 7.60 25.14
C GLU A 95 0.37 6.47 24.10
N LYS A 96 -0.85 6.13 23.65
CA LYS A 96 -1.05 5.16 22.56
C LYS A 96 -0.49 5.67 21.24
N VAL A 97 -0.71 6.96 20.93
CA VAL A 97 -0.20 7.61 19.71
C VAL A 97 1.33 7.62 19.74
N ARG A 98 1.95 8.02 20.85
CA ARG A 98 3.40 8.01 21.03
C ARG A 98 3.96 6.62 20.78
N HIS A 99 3.41 5.59 21.44
CA HIS A 99 3.87 4.22 21.29
C HIS A 99 3.73 3.69 19.85
N ALA A 100 2.61 4.00 19.19
CA ALA A 100 2.38 3.59 17.80
C ALA A 100 3.35 4.28 16.84
N SER A 101 3.56 5.59 16.99
CA SER A 101 4.49 6.36 16.17
C SER A 101 5.94 5.87 16.33
N GLU A 102 6.38 5.61 17.57
CA GLU A 102 7.74 5.09 17.82
C GLU A 102 7.96 3.69 17.23
N LYS A 103 6.98 2.80 17.39
CA LYS A 103 7.11 1.39 17.00
C LYS A 103 6.79 1.12 15.53
N TRP A 104 5.86 1.87 14.95
CA TRP A 104 5.33 1.61 13.61
C TRP A 104 5.52 2.78 12.64
N GLY A 105 5.73 4.01 13.13
CA GLY A 105 5.75 5.22 12.30
C GLY A 105 4.36 5.69 11.84
N PHE A 106 3.32 4.89 12.03
CA PHE A 106 1.95 5.21 11.65
C PHE A 106 0.92 4.37 12.42
N PHE A 107 -0.34 4.84 12.40
CA PHE A 107 -1.50 4.17 12.99
C PHE A 107 -2.78 4.53 12.20
N GLN A 108 -3.86 3.79 12.44
CA GLN A 108 -5.19 4.09 11.92
C GLN A 108 -6.05 4.71 13.02
N ASP A 109 -6.78 5.76 12.70
CA ASP A 109 -7.88 6.21 13.55
C ASP A 109 -9.09 5.29 13.36
N SER A 110 -9.62 4.79 14.47
CA SER A 110 -10.82 3.95 14.49
C SER A 110 -12.07 4.64 13.93
N GLU A 111 -12.14 5.97 14.00
CA GLU A 111 -13.28 6.76 13.51
C GLU A 111 -13.25 6.90 11.99
N VAL A 112 -12.10 7.31 11.44
CA VAL A 112 -11.87 7.38 9.99
C VAL A 112 -12.13 6.03 9.32
N LYS A 113 -11.82 4.92 9.98
CA LYS A 113 -12.09 3.58 9.46
C LYS A 113 -13.60 3.36 9.23
N LYS A 114 -14.47 3.74 10.17
CA LYS A 114 -15.92 3.52 10.02
C LYS A 114 -16.51 4.33 8.87
N GLU A 115 -16.09 5.59 8.75
CA GLU A 115 -16.58 6.47 7.69
C GLU A 115 -16.04 6.06 6.31
N PHE A 116 -14.75 5.73 6.21
CA PHE A 116 -14.14 5.32 4.94
C PHE A 116 -14.75 4.01 4.43
N TYR A 117 -14.91 2.99 5.28
CA TYR A 117 -15.43 1.69 4.83
C TYR A 117 -16.94 1.70 4.60
N SER A 118 -17.73 2.53 5.28
CA SER A 118 -19.17 2.65 5.00
C SER A 118 -19.47 3.35 3.67
N ARG A 119 -18.66 4.35 3.29
CA ARG A 119 -18.81 5.05 1.99
C ARG A 119 -18.60 4.14 0.77
N PHE A 120 -17.78 3.09 0.90
CA PHE A 120 -17.46 2.17 -0.20
C PHE A 120 -18.10 0.79 -0.08
N SER A 121 -18.69 0.42 1.07
CA SER A 121 -19.32 -0.89 1.26
C SER A 121 -20.72 -0.99 0.66
N GLY A 122 -21.36 0.14 0.31
CA GLY A 122 -22.75 0.17 -0.15
C GLY A 122 -23.75 -0.30 0.91
N VAL A 123 -23.31 -0.52 2.16
CA VAL A 123 -24.19 -0.92 3.27
C VAL A 123 -24.72 0.35 3.92
N PRO A 124 -26.05 0.58 3.90
CA PRO A 124 -26.62 1.75 4.56
C PRO A 124 -26.37 1.68 6.07
N ASN A 125 -25.83 2.77 6.62
CA ASN A 125 -25.65 2.96 8.05
C ASN A 125 -27.04 3.12 8.71
N ASN A 126 -27.66 2.02 9.11
CA ASN A 126 -28.78 2.09 10.05
C ASN A 126 -28.23 2.21 11.46
N SER A 127 -28.51 3.38 12.04
CA SER A 127 -28.17 3.78 13.41
C SER A 127 -28.80 2.87 14.45
#